data_AF-A0A8J6HQ39-F1
#
_entry.id   AF-A0A8J6HQ39-F1
#
_cell.length_a   1.000
_cell.length_b   1.000
_cell.length_c   1.000
_cell.angle_alpha   90.00
_cell.angle_beta   90.00
_cell.angle_gamma   90.00
#
_symmetry.space_group_name_H-M   'P 1'
#
loop_
_entity.id
_entity.type
_entity.pdbx_description
1 polymer ?
#
loop_
_entity_poly.entity_id
_entity_poly.type
_entity_poly.pdbx_seq_one_letter_code
_entity_poly.pdbx_strand_id
1 'polypeptide(L)'
;MPKRDIVDIYRDQNISKSTIYRTIKECQEGILCVNLPKSGRPRVLNQLRQGRLIQAAKHKIGISQRKLAGRFNVGKATVFRTLSSDNIVFRKRRKAPKYTEAQLERIPRCCRTLRRVHFVNKLIVMDDEKYFTLSDSKMKGNDGFYTDDDQNVPDDVRFKSKKKFEDKILVWCAISEAGFIAQP
;
A
#
# COMPACT_ATOMS: atom_id res chain seq x y z
N MET A 1 -54.81 18.60 16.62
CA MET A 1 -54.70 18.26 18.05
C MET A 1 -54.09 19.42 18.83
N PRO A 2 -54.67 19.84 19.95
CA PRO A 2 -54.06 20.74 20.93
C PRO A 2 -52.71 20.19 21.44
N LYS A 3 -51.74 21.08 21.72
CA LYS A 3 -50.40 20.67 22.21
C LYS A 3 -50.44 19.94 23.57
N ARG A 4 -51.48 20.16 24.37
CA ARG A 4 -51.67 19.54 25.69
C ARG A 4 -52.04 18.05 25.56
N ASP A 5 -52.97 17.74 24.66
CA ASP A 5 -53.43 16.38 24.40
C ASP A 5 -52.30 15.45 23.95
N ILE A 6 -51.34 15.97 23.17
CA ILE A 6 -50.15 15.22 22.77
C ILE A 6 -49.27 14.90 23.99
N VAL A 7 -49.07 15.86 24.90
CA VAL A 7 -48.26 15.62 26.11
C VAL A 7 -48.91 14.58 27.03
N ASP A 8 -50.24 14.57 27.11
CA ASP A 8 -50.98 13.60 27.93
C ASP A 8 -50.88 12.17 27.39
N ILE A 9 -50.81 11.99 26.06
CA ILE A 9 -50.56 10.67 25.43
C ILE A 9 -49.19 10.10 25.82
N TYR A 10 -48.18 10.96 25.98
CA TYR A 10 -46.80 10.56 26.30
C TYR A 10 -46.49 10.59 27.80
N ARG A 11 -47.50 10.78 28.66
CA ARG A 11 -47.32 10.94 30.11
C ARG A 11 -46.66 9.73 30.78
N ASP A 12 -46.98 8.52 30.31
CA ASP A 12 -46.50 7.27 30.90
C ASP A 12 -45.14 6.81 30.33
N GLN A 13 -44.61 7.48 29.31
CA GLN A 13 -43.37 7.08 28.63
C GLN A 13 -42.09 7.64 29.28
N ASN A 14 -42.19 8.26 30.45
CA ASN A 14 -41.07 8.86 31.20
C ASN A 14 -40.23 9.87 30.38
N ILE A 15 -40.87 10.57 29.43
CA ILE A 15 -40.25 11.62 28.62
C ILE A 15 -40.58 12.97 29.26
N SER A 16 -39.59 13.87 29.36
CA SER A 16 -39.83 15.19 29.94
C SER A 16 -40.80 16.01 29.07
N LYS A 17 -41.73 16.73 29.70
CA LYS A 17 -42.66 17.64 29.01
C LYS A 17 -41.92 18.66 28.12
N SER A 18 -40.75 19.14 28.57
CA SER A 18 -39.89 20.05 27.82
C SER A 18 -39.40 19.46 26.49
N THR A 19 -39.06 18.17 26.47
CA THR A 19 -38.62 17.48 25.24
C THR A 19 -39.78 17.34 24.26
N ILE A 20 -40.97 16.97 24.74
CA ILE A 20 -42.18 16.84 23.91
C ILE A 20 -42.54 18.18 23.27
N TYR A 21 -42.60 19.26 24.06
CA TYR A 21 -42.88 20.60 23.51
C TYR A 21 -41.81 21.08 22.53
N ARG A 22 -40.53 20.78 22.78
CA ARG A 22 -39.43 21.11 21.86
C ARG A 22 -39.60 20.38 20.53
N THR A 23 -39.87 19.07 20.56
CA THR A 23 -40.09 18.28 19.34
C THR A 23 -41.35 18.72 18.58
N ILE A 24 -42.44 19.05 19.27
CA ILE A 24 -43.64 19.62 18.61
C ILE A 24 -43.29 20.94 17.91
N LYS A 25 -42.50 21.81 18.56
CA LYS A 25 -42.04 23.07 17.96
C LYS A 25 -41.15 22.81 16.74
N GLU A 26 -40.19 21.91 16.83
CA GLU A 26 -39.31 21.51 15.72
C GLU A 26 -40.11 20.95 14.53
N CYS A 27 -41.13 20.11 14.79
CA CYS A 27 -42.05 19.62 13.75
C CYS A 27 -42.87 20.73 13.10
N GLN A 28 -43.36 21.70 13.88
CA GLN A 28 -44.12 22.86 13.38
C GLN A 28 -43.24 23.80 12.54
N GLU A 29 -41.97 23.94 12.90
CA GLU A 29 -40.97 24.73 12.17
C GLU A 29 -40.39 23.99 10.96
N GLY A 30 -40.84 22.76 10.69
CA GLY A 30 -40.37 21.95 9.56
C GLY A 30 -38.94 21.42 9.72
N ILE A 31 -38.39 21.43 10.94
CA ILE A 31 -37.07 20.88 11.23
C ILE A 31 -37.17 19.36 11.17
N LEU A 32 -36.32 18.73 10.34
CA LEU A 32 -36.24 17.28 10.22
C LEU A 32 -35.93 16.64 11.57
N CYS A 33 -36.77 15.71 12.02
CA CYS A 33 -36.59 14.90 13.23
C CYS A 33 -35.49 13.85 13.03
N VAL A 34 -34.27 14.29 12.74
CA VAL A 34 -33.10 13.44 12.53
C VAL A 34 -32.08 13.66 13.63
N ASN A 35 -31.36 12.61 14.00
CA ASN A 35 -30.24 12.72 14.94
C ASN A 35 -29.12 13.55 14.31
N LEU A 36 -29.01 14.80 14.74
CA LEU A 36 -27.96 15.70 14.27
C LEU A 36 -26.58 15.25 14.77
N PRO A 37 -25.52 15.45 13.96
CA PRO A 37 -24.17 15.14 14.38
C PRO A 37 -23.78 16.01 15.57
N LYS A 38 -23.39 15.35 16.67
CA LYS A 38 -22.88 16.02 17.86
C LYS A 38 -21.44 16.47 17.63
N SER A 39 -21.03 17.57 18.28
CA SER A 39 -19.64 18.00 18.28
C SER A 39 -18.76 16.91 18.91
N GLY A 40 -17.70 16.53 18.20
CA GLY A 40 -16.73 15.55 18.65
C GLY A 40 -15.52 16.18 19.35
N ARG A 41 -14.64 15.34 19.86
CA ARG A 41 -13.33 15.77 20.40
C ARG A 41 -12.51 16.50 19.32
N PRO A 42 -11.86 17.63 19.65
CA PRO A 42 -10.97 18.32 18.72
C PRO A 42 -9.85 17.42 18.21
N ARG A 43 -9.47 17.59 16.93
CA ARG A 43 -8.36 16.86 16.32
C ARG A 43 -7.02 17.38 16.81
N VAL A 44 -6.09 16.47 17.10
CA VAL A 44 -4.71 16.81 17.49
C VAL A 44 -3.95 17.53 16.35
N LEU A 45 -4.24 17.17 15.11
CA LEU A 45 -3.70 17.85 13.93
C LEU A 45 -4.74 18.82 13.39
N ASN A 46 -4.40 20.11 13.39
CA ASN A 46 -5.12 21.13 12.64
C ASN A 46 -4.95 20.90 11.12
N GLN A 47 -5.89 21.39 10.31
CA GLN A 47 -5.92 21.26 8.85
C GLN A 47 -4.60 21.67 8.19
N LEU A 48 -3.98 22.78 8.62
CA LEU A 48 -2.67 23.23 8.10
C LEU A 48 -1.56 22.22 8.36
N ARG A 49 -1.51 21.65 9.57
CA ARG A 49 -0.49 20.65 9.95
C ARG A 49 -0.74 19.33 9.23
N GLN A 50 -2.01 18.95 9.05
CA GLN A 50 -2.41 17.80 8.24
C GLN A 50 -1.93 17.97 6.78
N GLY A 51 -2.17 19.14 6.17
CA GLY A 51 -1.68 19.46 4.81
C GLY A 51 -0.16 19.30 4.68
N ARG A 52 0.59 19.82 5.64
CA ARG A 52 2.06 19.66 5.69
C ARG A 52 2.49 18.20 5.85
N LEU A 53 1.78 17.40 6.65
CA LEU A 53 2.06 15.98 6.83
C LEU A 53 1.85 15.20 5.53
N ILE A 54 0.75 15.48 4.84
CA ILE A 54 0.45 14.88 3.53
C ILE A 54 1.54 15.23 2.52
N GLN A 55 1.90 16.51 2.42
CA GLN A 55 2.95 16.97 1.50
C GLN A 55 4.31 16.34 1.82
N ALA A 56 4.61 16.13 3.10
CA ALA A 56 5.83 15.44 3.53
C ALA A 56 5.85 13.95 3.15
N ALA A 57 4.69 13.30 3.03
CA ALA A 57 4.59 11.89 2.68
C ALA A 57 4.45 11.64 1.15
N LYS A 58 3.67 12.49 0.47
CA LYS A 58 3.27 12.29 -0.93
C LYS A 58 4.49 12.36 -1.87
N HIS A 59 4.63 11.37 -2.75
CA HIS A 59 5.72 11.25 -3.73
C HIS A 59 7.15 11.25 -3.16
N LYS A 60 7.32 11.03 -1.86
CA LYS A 60 8.63 10.92 -1.24
C LYS A 60 9.02 9.46 -1.03
N ILE A 61 10.33 9.20 -1.10
CA ILE A 61 10.92 7.86 -0.94
C ILE A 61 11.64 7.81 0.41
N GLY A 62 11.62 6.65 1.07
CA GLY A 62 12.40 6.41 2.30
C GLY A 62 11.83 7.08 3.56
N ILE A 63 10.56 7.49 3.53
CA ILE A 63 9.89 8.10 4.68
C ILE A 63 9.00 7.05 5.35
N SER A 64 9.29 6.74 6.62
CA SER A 64 8.45 5.87 7.43
C SER A 64 7.40 6.69 8.20
N GLN A 65 6.28 6.05 8.54
CA GLN A 65 5.26 6.67 9.39
C GLN A 65 5.81 7.06 10.77
N ARG A 66 6.79 6.32 11.29
CA ARG A 66 7.49 6.66 12.55
C ARG A 66 8.33 7.93 12.40
N LYS A 67 9.01 8.12 11.27
CA LYS A 67 9.78 9.34 10.99
C LYS A 67 8.86 10.57 10.85
N LEU A 68 7.71 10.40 10.21
CA LEU A 68 6.67 11.44 10.15
C LEU A 68 6.08 11.73 11.54
N ALA A 69 5.78 10.68 12.32
CA ALA A 69 5.27 10.80 13.68
C ALA A 69 6.21 11.66 14.56
N GLY A 70 7.52 11.36 14.53
CA GLY A 70 8.53 12.18 15.23
C GLY A 70 8.58 13.62 14.72
N ARG A 71 8.58 13.82 13.40
CA ARG A 71 8.63 15.17 12.79
C ARG A 71 7.43 16.04 13.15
N PHE A 72 6.24 15.44 13.23
CA PHE A 72 4.99 16.16 13.53
C PHE A 72 4.58 16.05 15.01
N ASN A 73 5.39 15.42 15.86
CA ASN A 73 5.10 15.17 17.27
C ASN A 73 3.69 14.60 17.49
N VAL A 74 3.37 13.52 16.76
CA VAL A 74 2.08 12.82 16.86
C VAL A 74 2.31 11.31 16.90
N GLY A 75 1.34 10.56 17.41
CA GLY A 75 1.39 9.10 17.38
C GLY A 75 1.37 8.54 15.95
N LYS A 76 2.04 7.40 15.73
CA LYS A 76 2.06 6.68 14.44
C LYS A 76 0.66 6.35 13.92
N ALA A 77 -0.27 6.02 14.82
CA ALA A 77 -1.67 5.75 14.47
C ALA A 77 -2.36 6.99 13.87
N THR A 78 -2.06 8.18 14.38
CA THR A 78 -2.58 9.44 13.82
C THR A 78 -2.06 9.67 12.41
N VAL A 79 -0.77 9.46 12.18
CA VAL A 79 -0.18 9.54 10.83
C VAL A 79 -0.86 8.57 9.85
N PHE A 80 -1.06 7.33 10.27
CA PHE A 80 -1.75 6.32 9.45
C PHE A 80 -3.17 6.76 9.10
N ARG A 81 -3.99 7.16 10.09
CA ARG A 81 -5.37 7.59 9.88
C ARG A 81 -5.45 8.77 8.93
N THR A 82 -4.59 9.77 9.09
CA THR A 82 -4.52 10.94 8.21
C THR A 82 -4.16 10.56 6.76
N LEU A 83 -3.15 9.70 6.57
CA LEU A 83 -2.79 9.26 5.22
C LEU A 83 -3.87 8.40 4.57
N SER A 84 -4.49 7.50 5.35
CA SER A 84 -5.58 6.64 4.88
C SER A 84 -6.83 7.44 4.53
N SER A 85 -7.19 8.47 5.30
CA SER A 85 -8.34 9.33 4.95
C SER A 85 -8.14 10.07 3.64
N ASP A 86 -6.89 10.39 3.28
CA ASP A 86 -6.53 11.05 2.02
C ASP A 86 -6.14 10.05 0.91
N ASN A 87 -6.47 8.76 1.08
CA ASN A 87 -6.18 7.67 0.14
C ASN A 87 -4.70 7.48 -0.21
N ILE A 88 -3.79 7.86 0.68
CA ILE A 88 -2.35 7.70 0.51
C ILE A 88 -1.91 6.37 1.11
N VAL A 89 -1.62 5.42 0.22
CA VAL A 89 -1.21 4.06 0.58
C VAL A 89 0.26 3.84 0.25
N PHE A 90 0.98 3.18 1.16
CA PHE A 90 2.35 2.74 0.89
C PHE A 90 2.36 1.62 -0.15
N ARG A 91 3.13 1.80 -1.23
CA ARG A 91 3.30 0.80 -2.29
C ARG A 91 4.77 0.41 -2.42
N LYS A 92 5.04 -0.87 -2.63
CA LYS A 92 6.40 -1.37 -2.89
C LYS A 92 6.83 -0.91 -4.29
N ARG A 93 8.05 -0.37 -4.40
CA ARG A 93 8.65 0.03 -5.68
C ARG A 93 8.90 -1.21 -6.53
N ARG A 94 8.56 -1.14 -7.82
CA ARG A 94 8.88 -2.18 -8.80
C ARG A 94 10.32 -2.00 -9.27
N LYS A 95 11.01 -3.12 -9.55
CA LYS A 95 12.33 -3.07 -10.20
C LYS A 95 12.12 -2.60 -11.64
N ALA A 96 12.92 -1.65 -12.07
CA ALA A 96 13.00 -1.20 -13.46
C ALA A 96 14.47 -1.05 -13.83
N PRO A 97 14.86 -1.38 -15.06
CA PRO A 97 16.18 -1.02 -15.58
C PRO A 97 16.38 0.50 -15.54
N LYS A 98 17.62 0.94 -15.33
CA LYS A 98 17.98 2.36 -15.38
C LYS A 98 18.16 2.78 -16.84
N TYR A 99 17.06 3.12 -17.50
CA TYR A 99 17.12 3.66 -18.86
C TYR A 99 17.57 5.12 -18.85
N THR A 100 18.39 5.50 -19.83
CA THR A 100 18.59 6.91 -20.18
C THR A 100 17.41 7.43 -20.99
N GLU A 101 17.22 8.74 -21.06
CA GLU A 101 16.14 9.37 -21.83
C GLU A 101 16.21 8.97 -23.31
N ALA A 102 17.42 9.00 -23.89
CA ALA A 102 17.65 8.54 -25.27
C ALA A 102 17.30 7.06 -25.48
N GLN A 103 17.53 6.19 -24.48
CA GLN A 103 17.13 4.78 -24.57
C GLN A 103 15.61 4.63 -24.54
N LEU A 104 14.90 5.40 -23.71
CA LEU A 104 13.44 5.37 -23.63
C LEU A 104 12.77 5.78 -24.95
N GLU A 105 13.33 6.75 -25.66
CA GLU A 105 12.85 7.14 -26.98
C GLU A 105 13.15 6.08 -28.05
N ARG A 106 14.33 5.44 -27.94
CA ARG A 106 14.79 4.45 -28.90
C ARG A 106 14.05 3.12 -28.81
N ILE A 107 13.74 2.65 -27.60
CA ILE A 107 13.14 1.33 -27.36
C ILE A 107 11.86 1.11 -28.19
N PRO A 108 10.84 1.99 -28.16
CA PRO A 108 9.63 1.80 -28.96
C PRO A 108 9.91 1.74 -30.47
N ARG A 109 10.87 2.53 -30.95
CA ARG A 109 11.26 2.53 -32.36
C ARG A 109 11.92 1.21 -32.74
N CYS A 110 12.91 0.77 -31.96
CA CYS A 110 13.57 -0.53 -32.15
C CYS A 110 12.59 -1.70 -32.07
N CYS A 111 11.70 -1.73 -31.08
CA CYS A 111 10.69 -2.79 -30.95
C CYS A 111 9.74 -2.82 -32.17
N ARG A 112 9.32 -1.67 -32.69
CA ARG A 112 8.50 -1.60 -33.90
C ARG A 112 9.26 -2.07 -35.14
N THR A 113 10.51 -1.66 -35.30
CA THR A 113 11.36 -2.08 -36.43
C THR A 113 11.64 -3.58 -36.37
N LEU A 114 11.97 -4.12 -35.21
CA LEU A 114 12.12 -5.56 -34.99
C LEU A 114 10.88 -6.31 -35.45
N ARG A 115 9.69 -5.92 -34.95
CA ARG A 115 8.43 -6.58 -35.33
C ARG A 115 8.06 -6.45 -36.80
N ARG A 116 8.24 -5.27 -37.40
CA ARG A 116 7.73 -4.97 -38.76
C ARG A 116 8.69 -5.30 -39.88
N VAL A 117 10.00 -5.34 -39.60
CA VAL A 117 11.03 -5.50 -40.62
C VAL A 117 11.81 -6.79 -40.39
N HIS A 118 12.32 -6.99 -39.17
CA HIS A 118 13.25 -8.09 -38.91
C HIS A 118 12.55 -9.42 -38.63
N PHE A 119 11.33 -9.40 -38.08
CA PHE A 119 10.58 -10.59 -37.66
C PHE A 119 9.52 -11.05 -38.67
N VAL A 120 9.31 -10.30 -39.76
CA VAL A 120 8.33 -10.68 -40.79
C VAL A 120 8.90 -11.81 -41.64
N ASN A 121 8.15 -12.92 -41.76
CA ASN A 121 8.49 -14.10 -42.55
C ASN A 121 9.86 -14.73 -42.21
N LYS A 122 10.31 -14.62 -40.96
CA LYS A 122 11.55 -15.25 -40.50
C LYS A 122 11.27 -16.14 -39.30
N LEU A 123 11.99 -17.26 -39.23
CA LEU A 123 12.10 -18.04 -38.01
C LEU A 123 12.97 -17.26 -37.02
N ILE A 124 12.42 -16.95 -35.84
CA ILE A 124 13.15 -16.23 -34.80
C ILE A 124 13.76 -17.25 -33.85
N VAL A 125 15.07 -17.15 -33.67
CA VAL A 125 15.80 -17.85 -32.61
C VAL A 125 16.24 -16.81 -31.59
N MET A 126 15.86 -17.01 -30.33
CA MET A 126 16.29 -16.18 -29.20
C MET A 126 17.19 -17.02 -28.31
N ASP A 127 18.36 -16.50 -27.98
CA ASP A 127 19.27 -17.08 -27.00
C ASP A 127 19.48 -16.16 -25.80
N ASP A 128 19.76 -16.74 -24.64
CA ASP A 128 20.16 -16.00 -23.44
C ASP A 128 21.01 -16.90 -22.52
N GLU A 129 21.77 -16.25 -21.65
CA GLU A 129 22.60 -16.89 -20.64
C GLU A 129 22.07 -16.61 -19.24
N LYS A 130 21.94 -17.68 -18.44
CA LYS A 130 21.50 -17.55 -17.05
C LYS A 130 22.34 -18.36 -16.09
N TYR A 131 22.82 -17.68 -15.05
CA TYR A 131 23.46 -18.32 -13.91
C TYR A 131 22.43 -18.83 -12.91
N PHE A 132 22.47 -20.13 -12.64
CA PHE A 132 21.71 -20.81 -11.58
C PHE A 132 22.65 -21.20 -10.44
N THR A 133 22.25 -20.95 -9.20
CA THR A 133 23.02 -21.34 -8.02
C THR A 133 22.65 -22.76 -7.61
N LEU A 134 23.63 -23.59 -7.26
CA LEU A 134 23.40 -24.98 -6.82
C LEU A 134 22.78 -25.08 -5.41
N SER A 135 22.90 -24.02 -4.62
CA SER A 135 22.32 -23.90 -3.29
C SER A 135 21.10 -22.97 -3.30
N ASP A 136 20.05 -23.36 -2.58
CA ASP A 136 18.73 -22.71 -2.61
C ASP A 136 18.62 -21.44 -1.74
N SER A 137 19.72 -20.67 -1.65
CA SER A 137 19.83 -19.51 -0.74
C SER A 137 18.84 -18.37 -1.05
N LYS A 138 18.10 -18.45 -2.17
CA LYS A 138 17.25 -17.37 -2.70
C LYS A 138 15.75 -17.69 -2.72
N MET A 139 15.32 -18.91 -2.39
CA MET A 139 13.88 -19.21 -2.29
C MET A 139 13.27 -18.47 -1.09
N LYS A 140 12.33 -17.56 -1.36
CA LYS A 140 11.78 -16.60 -0.38
C LYS A 140 10.85 -17.21 0.68
N GLY A 141 10.85 -18.53 0.86
CA GLY A 141 9.83 -19.23 1.64
C GLY A 141 10.19 -19.53 3.08
N ASN A 142 11.46 -19.87 3.39
CA ASN A 142 11.76 -20.65 4.59
C ASN A 142 13.05 -20.26 5.33
N ASP A 143 13.37 -18.95 5.39
CA ASP A 143 14.59 -18.43 6.01
C ASP A 143 14.39 -17.92 7.46
N GLY A 144 13.30 -18.30 8.11
CA GLY A 144 13.02 -17.94 9.50
C GLY A 144 13.48 -19.05 10.46
N PHE A 145 13.87 -18.66 11.68
CA PHE A 145 14.11 -19.59 12.79
C PHE A 145 13.25 -19.18 13.98
N TYR A 146 12.85 -20.15 14.79
CA TYR A 146 12.15 -19.92 16.06
C TYR A 146 13.17 -19.94 17.19
N THR A 147 13.10 -18.99 18.11
CA THR A 147 13.92 -18.97 19.32
C THR A 147 13.12 -18.34 20.47
N ASP A 148 13.37 -18.81 21.69
CA ASP A 148 12.95 -18.24 22.96
C ASP A 148 13.98 -17.25 23.54
N ASP A 149 15.24 -17.33 23.11
CA ASP A 149 16.33 -16.42 23.47
C ASP A 149 17.25 -16.12 22.26
N ASP A 150 17.19 -14.91 21.72
CA ASP A 150 17.99 -14.46 20.55
C ASP A 150 19.49 -14.29 20.89
N GLN A 151 19.87 -14.21 22.17
CA GLN A 151 21.27 -14.00 22.56
C GLN A 151 22.08 -15.29 22.59
N ASN A 152 21.42 -16.45 22.76
CA ASN A 152 22.07 -17.75 22.88
C ASN A 152 21.87 -18.64 21.64
N VAL A 153 21.43 -18.06 20.51
CA VAL A 153 21.25 -18.80 19.26
C VAL A 153 22.61 -18.98 18.58
N PRO A 154 22.97 -20.21 18.15
CA PRO A 154 24.15 -20.44 17.32
C PRO A 154 24.16 -19.56 16.06
N ASP A 155 25.33 -19.02 15.70
CA ASP A 155 25.49 -18.09 14.58
C ASP A 155 25.06 -18.67 13.22
N ASP A 156 25.18 -19.99 13.04
CA ASP A 156 24.75 -20.71 11.84
C ASP A 156 23.22 -20.82 11.70
N VAL A 157 22.49 -20.80 12.82
CA VAL A 157 21.03 -20.74 12.86
C VAL A 157 20.54 -19.30 12.75
N ARG A 158 21.23 -18.37 13.41
CA ARG A 158 20.88 -16.95 13.43
C ARG A 158 21.17 -16.25 12.11
N PHE A 159 22.29 -16.58 11.48
CA PHE A 159 22.74 -15.96 10.25
C PHE A 159 22.78 -16.98 9.12
N LYS A 160 22.02 -16.70 8.06
CA LYS A 160 22.15 -17.43 6.81
C LYS A 160 23.50 -17.10 6.16
N SER A 161 24.44 -18.04 6.23
CA SER A 161 25.73 -17.90 5.58
C SER A 161 25.55 -17.81 4.06
N LYS A 162 26.30 -16.92 3.42
CA LYS A 162 26.27 -16.73 1.97
C LYS A 162 27.68 -16.71 1.42
N LYS A 163 28.01 -17.68 0.58
CA LYS A 163 29.30 -17.73 -0.11
C LYS A 163 29.38 -16.54 -1.09
N LYS A 164 30.48 -15.78 -1.06
CA LYS A 164 30.69 -14.63 -1.97
C LYS A 164 30.65 -15.07 -3.45
N PHE A 165 31.21 -16.25 -3.71
CA PHE A 165 31.18 -16.94 -4.99
C PHE A 165 30.54 -18.32 -4.79
N GLU A 166 29.21 -18.35 -4.73
CA GLU A 166 28.44 -19.60 -4.75
C GLU A 166 28.74 -20.39 -6.03
N ASP A 167 28.76 -21.71 -5.91
CA ASP A 167 28.91 -22.61 -7.04
C ASP A 167 27.65 -22.49 -7.92
N LYS A 168 27.88 -22.20 -9.19
CA LYS A 168 26.84 -21.82 -10.14
C LYS A 168 27.04 -22.58 -11.43
N ILE A 169 25.93 -22.93 -12.06
CA ILE A 169 25.89 -23.43 -13.43
C ILE A 169 25.46 -22.27 -14.32
N LEU A 170 26.22 -22.02 -15.38
CA LEU A 170 25.78 -21.19 -16.50
C LEU A 170 24.96 -22.08 -17.43
N VAL A 171 23.70 -21.73 -17.63
CA VAL A 171 22.85 -22.34 -18.65
C VAL A 171 22.74 -21.36 -19.79
N TRP A 172 23.23 -21.77 -20.96
CA TRP A 172 22.91 -21.12 -22.22
C TRP A 172 21.74 -21.88 -22.85
N CYS A 173 20.76 -21.16 -23.37
CA CYS A 173 19.59 -21.77 -24.00
C CYS A 173 19.16 -20.94 -25.20
N ALA A 174 18.90 -21.62 -26.32
CA ALA A 174 18.30 -21.04 -27.52
C ALA A 174 16.92 -21.65 -27.79
N ILE A 175 15.93 -20.79 -28.05
CA ILE A 175 14.53 -21.16 -28.26
C ILE A 175 14.02 -20.53 -29.56
N SER A 176 13.16 -21.26 -30.26
CA SER A 176 12.39 -20.75 -31.39
C SER A 176 10.91 -21.13 -31.27
N GLU A 177 10.12 -20.76 -32.26
CA GLU A 177 8.71 -21.16 -32.40
C GLU A 177 8.51 -22.68 -32.42
N ALA A 178 9.51 -23.44 -32.87
CA ALA A 178 9.49 -24.91 -32.91
C ALA A 178 9.91 -25.58 -31.57
N GLY A 179 10.32 -24.79 -30.57
CA GLY A 179 10.78 -25.28 -29.27
C GLY A 179 12.26 -25.00 -29.01
N PHE A 180 12.85 -25.79 -28.09
CA PHE A 180 14.26 -25.71 -27.74
C PHE A 180 15.14 -26.16 -28.91
N ILE A 181 16.07 -25.31 -29.33
CA ILE A 181 16.98 -25.60 -30.44
C ILE A 181 18.22 -26.34 -29.96
N ALA A 182 18.67 -26.03 -28.75
CA ALA A 182 19.77 -26.74 -28.10
C ALA A 182 19.18 -27.65 -27.03
N GLN A 183 19.23 -28.96 -27.28
CA GLN A 183 19.24 -29.95 -26.21
C GLN A 183 20.70 -30.15 -25.75
N PRO A 184 20.94 -30.36 -24.45
CA PRO A 184 22.28 -30.60 -23.92
C PRO A 184 22.92 -31.86 -24.52
#